data_AF-A0AAV5WM50-F1
#
_entry.id   AF-A0AAV5WM50-F1
#
_cell.length_a   1.000
_cell.length_b   1.000
_cell.length_c   1.000
_cell.angle_alpha   90.00
_cell.angle_beta   90.00
_cell.angle_gamma   90.00
#
_symmetry.space_group_name_H-M   'P 1'
#
loop_
_entity.id
_entity.type
_entity.pdbx_description
1 polymer ?
#
loop_
_entity_poly.entity_id
_entity_poly.type
_entity_poly.pdbx_seq_one_letter_code
_entity_poly.pdbx_strand_id
1 'polypeptide(L)'
;NEYTYKMACPAGLFYDASNKRCDIRENIVACGGNPTQPAVAPLPVRDAPAVPVAPIPVQHSDNFCVGKPEGEHAVGCAGFYYSCQNGYTYKMACPSGLYYDAPNKRCDIRENIVACGKLPQPVISPITSLPVRDVPTVIPVTPVPVKHSEKFCTGKADGEHSAGCNNFYYSCQNEYTYKMACPAGLFYDASNKRCDMRENIVTCGGNPT
;
A
#
# COMPACT_ATOMS: atom_id res chain seq x y z
N ASN A 1 22.00 13.81 45.88
CA ASN A 1 21.88 12.80 44.82
C ASN A 1 21.36 13.44 43.56
N GLU A 2 22.26 13.91 42.69
CA GLU A 2 21.91 14.34 41.33
C GLU A 2 21.83 13.11 40.42
N TYR A 3 20.62 12.75 40.01
CA TYR A 3 20.42 11.72 39.00
C TYR A 3 20.62 12.37 37.62
N THR A 4 21.82 12.25 37.05
CA THR A 4 22.06 12.62 35.65
C THR A 4 21.38 11.60 34.73
N TYR A 5 20.20 11.94 34.21
CA TYR A 5 19.50 11.16 33.20
C TYR A 5 20.22 11.31 31.85
N LYS A 6 20.86 10.23 31.39
CA LYS A 6 21.58 10.19 30.12
C LYS A 6 20.58 10.06 28.97
N MET A 7 20.12 11.19 28.43
CA MET A 7 19.32 11.23 27.20
C MET A 7 20.22 10.89 26.02
N ALA A 8 19.98 9.75 25.38
CA ALA A 8 20.61 9.40 24.12
C ALA A 8 19.75 9.91 22.96
N CYS A 9 20.39 10.46 21.93
CA CYS A 9 19.69 10.84 20.72
C CYS A 9 19.24 9.60 19.92
N PRO A 10 18.11 9.69 19.19
CA PRO A 10 17.71 8.65 18.24
C PRO A 10 18.81 8.35 17.23
N ALA A 11 18.80 7.14 16.66
CA ALA A 11 19.81 6.69 15.71
C ALA A 11 19.98 7.69 14.56
N GLY A 12 21.23 8.11 14.32
CA GLY A 12 21.58 9.07 13.27
C GLY A 12 21.52 10.55 13.68
N LEU A 13 21.06 10.87 14.90
CA LEU A 13 21.05 12.23 15.45
C LEU A 13 22.10 12.42 16.54
N PHE A 14 22.59 13.65 16.67
CA PHE A 14 23.64 14.04 17.58
C PHE A 14 23.12 15.14 18.50
N TYR A 15 23.56 15.15 19.76
CA TYR A 15 23.12 16.16 20.71
C TYR A 15 23.76 17.51 20.39
N ASP A 16 22.93 18.49 20.05
CA ASP A 16 23.32 19.87 19.91
C ASP A 16 23.24 20.56 21.28
N ALA A 17 24.40 20.84 21.87
CA ALA A 17 24.49 21.54 23.15
C ALA A 17 24.03 23.01 23.06
N SER A 18 24.07 23.61 21.86
CA SER A 18 23.61 24.98 21.64
C SER A 18 22.09 25.08 21.69
N ASN A 19 21.39 24.08 21.15
CA ASN A 19 19.91 24.05 21.10
C ASN A 19 19.27 23.04 22.08
N LYS A 20 20.10 22.38 22.91
CA LYS A 20 19.71 21.34 23.88
C LYS A 20 18.79 20.27 23.29
N ARG A 21 18.98 19.91 22.02
CA ARG A 21 18.14 18.98 21.27
C ARG A 21 18.99 18.07 20.38
N CYS A 22 18.40 16.99 19.90
CA CYS A 22 19.04 16.14 18.91
C CYS A 22 18.89 16.76 17.51
N ASP A 23 20.01 16.95 16.81
CA ASP A 23 20.07 17.53 15.47
C ASP A 23 21.01 16.69 14.57
N ILE A 24 21.00 16.95 13.26
CA ILE A 24 21.87 16.26 12.31
C ILE A 24 23.31 16.79 12.40
N ARG A 25 24.29 15.93 12.13
CA ARG A 25 25.72 16.25 12.28
C ARG A 25 26.17 17.54 11.56
N GLU A 26 25.55 17.84 10.42
CA GLU A 26 25.90 19.01 9.59
C GLU A 26 25.45 20.34 10.20
N ASN A 27 24.53 20.31 11.16
CA ASN A 27 24.01 21.48 11.84
C ASN A 27 24.72 21.78 13.17
N ILE A 28 25.58 20.88 13.65
CA ILE A 28 26.22 20.97 14.96
C ILE A 28 27.68 21.37 14.79
N VAL A 29 28.03 22.56 15.30
CA VAL A 29 29.39 23.11 15.21
C VAL A 29 30.42 22.18 15.86
N ALA A 30 30.08 21.52 16.97
CA ALA A 30 30.93 20.53 17.63
C ALA A 30 31.20 19.27 16.79
N CYS A 31 30.36 18.99 15.78
CA CYS A 31 30.51 17.89 14.82
C CYS A 31 31.16 18.33 13.50
N GLY A 32 31.63 19.58 13.40
CA GLY A 32 32.18 20.16 12.17
C GLY A 32 31.11 20.65 11.20
N GLY A 33 29.86 20.76 11.64
CA GLY A 33 28.77 21.36 10.89
C GLY A 33 28.96 22.87 10.70
N ASN A 34 28.49 23.39 9.57
CA ASN A 34 28.52 24.82 9.26
C ASN A 34 27.07 25.33 9.17
N PRO A 35 26.47 25.78 10.30
CA PRO A 35 25.10 26.27 10.33
C PRO A 35 25.01 27.58 9.53
N THR A 36 24.81 27.46 8.23
CA THR A 36 24.78 28.57 7.27
C THR A 36 23.43 29.27 7.18
N GLN A 37 22.49 28.89 8.06
CA GLN A 37 21.21 29.58 8.16
C GLN A 37 21.05 30.16 9.57
N PRO A 38 20.84 31.48 9.71
CA PRO A 38 20.49 32.07 10.99
C PRO A 38 19.32 31.29 11.57
N ALA A 39 19.49 30.81 12.79
CA ALA A 39 18.41 30.19 13.54
C ALA A 39 17.23 31.17 13.56
N VAL A 40 16.20 30.88 12.77
CA VAL A 40 14.92 31.54 12.91
C VAL A 40 14.44 31.12 14.29
N ALA A 41 14.46 32.07 15.23
CA ALA A 41 13.97 31.83 16.58
C ALA A 41 12.60 31.13 16.47
N PRO A 42 12.39 29.99 17.13
CA PRO A 42 11.07 29.40 17.19
C PRO A 42 10.17 30.48 17.80
N LEU A 43 9.19 30.94 17.03
CA LEU A 43 8.12 31.77 17.59
C LEU A 43 7.61 31.05 18.84
N PRO A 44 7.36 31.75 19.96
CA PRO A 44 6.90 31.10 21.16
C PRO A 44 5.61 30.35 20.82
N VAL A 45 5.70 29.01 20.81
CA VAL A 45 4.54 28.13 20.73
C VAL A 45 3.88 28.24 22.09
N ARG A 46 3.09 29.30 22.26
CA ARG A 46 2.02 29.27 23.25
C ARG A 46 1.13 28.13 22.78
N ASP A 47 0.80 27.20 23.67
CA ASP A 47 -0.28 26.25 23.47
C ASP A 47 -1.55 27.05 23.18
N ALA A 48 -1.72 27.38 21.90
CA ALA A 48 -2.91 27.99 21.40
C ALA A 48 -3.97 26.89 21.51
N PRO A 49 -5.10 27.15 22.20
CA PRO A 49 -6.21 26.22 22.13
C PRO A 49 -6.47 25.95 20.65
N ALA A 50 -6.59 24.67 20.28
CA ALA A 50 -6.75 24.22 18.90
C ALA A 50 -7.61 25.23 18.15
N VAL A 51 -6.96 26.04 17.31
CA VAL A 51 -7.66 27.08 16.56
C VAL A 51 -8.68 26.29 15.75
N PRO A 52 -10.00 26.50 15.92
CA PRO A 52 -10.95 25.89 15.03
C PRO A 52 -10.53 26.34 13.64
N VAL A 53 -10.21 25.38 12.76
CA VAL A 53 -9.80 25.65 11.38
C VAL A 53 -10.85 26.57 10.80
N ALA A 54 -10.53 27.86 10.73
CA ALA A 54 -11.42 28.84 10.12
C ALA A 54 -11.55 28.40 8.66
N PRO A 55 -12.76 28.33 8.08
CA PRO A 55 -12.91 28.08 6.66
C PRO A 55 -12.09 29.13 5.91
N ILE A 56 -11.12 28.64 5.14
CA ILE A 56 -10.24 29.43 4.26
C ILE A 56 -11.14 30.24 3.31
N PRO A 57 -10.77 31.48 2.93
CA PRO A 57 -11.66 32.40 2.23
C PRO A 57 -12.21 31.78 0.95
N VAL A 58 -13.53 31.88 0.78
CA VAL A 58 -14.29 31.46 -0.41
C VAL A 58 -13.74 32.17 -1.64
N GLN A 59 -12.90 31.49 -2.42
CA GLN A 59 -12.50 31.97 -3.75
C GLN A 59 -13.61 31.64 -4.73
N HIS A 60 -14.62 32.52 -4.74
CA HIS A 60 -15.80 32.47 -5.59
C HIS A 60 -15.50 32.68 -7.10
N SER A 61 -14.23 32.89 -7.46
CA SER A 61 -13.79 33.14 -8.83
C SER A 61 -13.48 31.88 -9.61
N ASP A 62 -13.27 30.76 -8.93
CA ASP A 62 -13.05 29.49 -9.58
C ASP A 62 -14.42 28.93 -9.96
N ASN A 63 -14.85 29.07 -11.21
CA ASN A 63 -16.10 28.46 -11.73
C ASN A 63 -16.06 26.92 -11.76
N PHE A 64 -15.17 26.30 -10.99
CA PHE A 64 -14.92 24.87 -10.95
C PHE A 64 -16.20 24.08 -10.65
N CYS A 65 -17.03 24.55 -9.72
CA CYS A 65 -18.25 23.86 -9.30
C CYS A 65 -19.48 24.10 -10.20
N VAL A 66 -19.38 24.98 -11.20
CA VAL A 66 -20.49 25.24 -12.13
C VAL A 66 -20.78 23.97 -12.94
N GLY A 67 -21.98 23.42 -12.80
CA GLY A 67 -22.38 22.18 -13.47
C GLY A 67 -21.74 20.90 -12.92
N LYS A 68 -20.99 20.98 -11.81
CA LYS A 68 -20.48 19.80 -11.09
C LYS A 68 -21.45 19.36 -9.99
N PRO A 69 -21.46 18.06 -9.64
CA PRO A 69 -22.23 17.58 -8.51
C PRO A 69 -21.67 18.16 -7.20
N GLU A 70 -22.53 18.24 -6.18
CA GLU A 70 -22.14 18.69 -4.85
C GLU A 70 -21.08 17.78 -4.22
N GLY A 71 -20.33 18.32 -3.26
CA GLY A 71 -19.35 17.59 -2.47
C GLY A 71 -17.90 17.92 -2.80
N GLU A 72 -16.99 17.08 -2.34
CA GLU A 72 -15.54 17.33 -2.40
C GLU A 72 -14.88 16.72 -3.65
N HIS A 73 -14.14 17.55 -4.36
CA HIS A 73 -13.50 17.24 -5.63
C HIS A 73 -11.99 17.47 -5.54
N ALA A 74 -11.23 16.43 -5.89
CA ALA A 74 -9.78 16.52 -6.05
C ALA A 74 -9.40 17.08 -7.42
N VAL A 75 -8.26 17.75 -7.51
CA VAL A 75 -7.62 18.10 -8.79
C VAL A 75 -6.24 17.47 -8.86
N GLY A 76 -6.19 16.26 -9.39
CA GLY A 76 -4.95 15.48 -9.50
C GLY A 76 -4.25 15.30 -8.15
N CYS A 77 -2.91 15.37 -8.17
CA CYS A 77 -2.07 15.33 -6.98
C CYS A 77 -1.88 16.74 -6.38
N ALA A 78 -2.93 17.29 -5.78
CA ALA A 78 -2.91 18.61 -5.19
C ALA A 78 -2.97 18.57 -3.65
N GLY A 79 -2.27 19.50 -3.01
CA GLY A 79 -2.39 19.78 -1.57
C GLY A 79 -3.65 20.58 -1.21
N PHE A 80 -4.70 20.49 -2.03
CA PHE A 80 -5.97 21.16 -1.81
C PHE A 80 -7.10 20.40 -2.52
N TYR A 81 -8.33 20.67 -2.14
CA TYR A 81 -9.54 20.16 -2.79
C TYR A 81 -10.60 21.27 -2.92
N TYR A 82 -11.60 21.06 -3.77
CA TYR A 82 -12.74 21.94 -3.89
C TYR A 82 -13.96 21.30 -3.25
N SER A 83 -14.61 21.99 -2.32
CA SER A 83 -15.96 21.67 -1.88
C SER A 83 -16.94 22.45 -2.76
N CYS A 84 -17.89 21.74 -3.37
CA CYS A 84 -18.93 22.30 -4.21
C CYS A 84 -20.26 22.28 -3.47
N GLN A 85 -20.91 23.44 -3.33
CA GLN A 85 -22.24 23.55 -2.74
C GLN A 85 -23.07 24.55 -3.54
N ASN A 86 -24.22 24.13 -4.07
CA ASN A 86 -25.08 24.98 -4.92
C ASN A 86 -24.36 25.70 -6.08
N GLY A 87 -23.35 25.04 -6.68
CA GLY A 87 -22.56 25.60 -7.78
C GLY A 87 -21.44 26.57 -7.35
N TYR A 88 -21.34 26.86 -6.05
CA TYR A 88 -20.26 27.66 -5.49
C TYR A 88 -19.03 26.82 -5.18
N THR A 89 -17.86 27.38 -5.47
CA THR A 89 -16.56 26.73 -5.27
C THR A 89 -15.91 27.20 -3.99
N TYR A 90 -15.54 26.25 -3.15
CA TYR A 90 -14.82 26.47 -1.90
C TYR A 90 -13.49 25.72 -1.94
N LYS A 91 -12.37 26.43 -2.05
CA LYS A 91 -11.04 25.80 -2.09
C LYS A 91 -10.50 25.58 -0.67
N MET A 92 -10.24 24.33 -0.33
CA MET A 92 -9.75 23.90 0.97
C MET A 92 -8.32 23.37 0.83
N ALA A 93 -7.36 23.97 1.55
CA ALA A 93 -5.98 23.49 1.57
C ALA A 93 -5.80 22.35 2.56
N CYS A 94 -4.98 21.37 2.19
CA CYS A 94 -4.50 20.35 3.11
C CYS A 94 -3.41 20.91 4.04
N PRO A 95 -3.23 20.31 5.24
CA PRO A 95 -2.09 20.62 6.09
C PRO A 95 -0.76 20.46 5.35
N SER A 96 0.26 21.20 5.77
CA SER A 96 1.56 21.32 5.08
C SER A 96 2.14 19.95 4.69
N GLY A 97 2.40 19.78 3.39
CA GLY A 97 3.02 18.57 2.84
C GLY A 97 2.06 17.41 2.56
N LEU A 98 0.77 17.55 2.85
CA LEU A 98 -0.26 16.54 2.56
C LEU A 98 -1.00 16.84 1.25
N TYR A 99 -1.54 15.77 0.66
CA TYR A 99 -2.26 15.76 -0.61
C TYR A 99 -3.65 15.19 -0.40
N TYR A 100 -4.64 15.70 -1.12
CA TYR A 100 -6.01 15.28 -0.91
C TYR A 100 -6.29 13.89 -1.53
N ASP A 101 -6.68 12.95 -0.69
CA ASP A 101 -7.14 11.61 -1.03
C ASP A 101 -8.66 11.64 -1.30
N ALA A 102 -9.04 11.82 -2.56
CA ALA A 102 -10.45 11.83 -2.95
C ALA A 102 -11.23 10.55 -2.57
N PRO A 103 -10.66 9.34 -2.76
CA PRO A 103 -11.25 8.09 -2.26
C PRO A 103 -11.52 8.08 -0.75
N ASN A 104 -10.56 8.52 0.06
CA ASN A 104 -10.66 8.46 1.52
C ASN A 104 -11.18 9.76 2.18
N LYS A 105 -11.51 10.79 1.39
CA LYS A 105 -12.00 12.10 1.83
C LYS A 105 -11.16 12.73 2.93
N ARG A 106 -9.83 12.64 2.81
CA ARG A 106 -8.88 13.15 3.80
C ARG A 106 -7.57 13.56 3.14
N CYS A 107 -6.80 14.39 3.82
CA CYS A 107 -5.43 14.70 3.40
C CYS A 107 -4.50 13.57 3.88
N ASP A 108 -3.67 13.05 2.97
CA ASP A 108 -2.72 11.98 3.24
C ASP A 108 -1.36 12.30 2.59
N ILE A 109 -0.33 11.52 2.91
CA ILE A 109 0.99 11.66 2.30
C ILE A 109 0.94 11.30 0.82
N ARG A 110 1.81 11.92 0.02
CA ARG A 110 1.88 11.77 -1.43
C ARG A 110 1.89 10.31 -1.89
N GLU A 111 2.64 9.47 -1.20
CA GLU A 111 2.84 8.05 -1.51
C GLU A 111 1.56 7.22 -1.32
N ASN A 112 0.60 7.73 -0.55
CA ASN A 112 -0.69 7.09 -0.32
C ASN A 112 -1.76 7.47 -1.35
N ILE A 113 -1.50 8.46 -2.21
CA ILE A 113 -2.48 8.99 -3.16
C ILE A 113 -2.25 8.42 -4.57
N VAL A 114 -3.27 7.74 -5.12
CA VAL A 114 -3.23 7.20 -6.50
C VAL A 114 -2.98 8.28 -7.53
N ALA A 115 -3.63 9.44 -7.40
CA ALA A 115 -3.43 10.58 -8.28
C ALA A 115 -1.99 11.16 -8.24
N CYS A 116 -1.23 10.86 -7.18
CA CYS A 116 0.18 11.24 -7.03
C CYS A 116 1.17 10.19 -7.54
N GLY A 117 0.68 9.09 -8.13
CA GLY A 117 1.54 8.03 -8.64
C GLY A 117 1.72 6.86 -7.68
N LYS A 118 0.90 6.73 -6.62
CA LYS A 118 0.80 5.45 -5.90
C LYS A 118 0.43 4.38 -6.92
N LEU A 119 1.32 3.40 -7.10
CA LEU A 119 1.03 2.21 -7.90
C LEU A 119 -0.28 1.62 -7.37
N PRO A 120 -1.31 1.42 -8.21
CA PRO A 120 -2.52 0.77 -7.78
C PRO A 120 -2.12 -0.57 -7.17
N GLN A 121 -2.32 -0.74 -5.87
CA GLN A 121 -2.54 -2.09 -5.37
C GLN A 121 -3.72 -2.64 -6.18
N PRO A 122 -3.68 -3.91 -6.61
CA PRO A 122 -4.76 -4.50 -7.40
C PRO A 122 -6.07 -4.31 -6.62
N VAL A 123 -6.84 -3.31 -7.04
CA VAL A 123 -8.16 -3.00 -6.49
C VAL A 123 -9.06 -4.11 -6.96
N ILE A 124 -9.34 -5.06 -6.07
CA ILE A 124 -10.45 -5.98 -6.23
C ILE A 124 -11.69 -5.09 -6.28
N SER A 125 -12.17 -4.80 -7.49
CA SER A 125 -13.36 -3.98 -7.70
C SER A 125 -14.55 -4.69 -7.06
N PRO A 126 -15.50 -3.98 -6.42
CA PRO A 126 -16.74 -4.62 -6.03
C PRO A 126 -17.46 -5.04 -7.31
N ILE A 127 -17.44 -6.35 -7.58
CA ILE A 127 -18.24 -6.98 -8.63
C ILE A 127 -19.68 -6.52 -8.43
N THR A 128 -20.15 -5.63 -9.30
CA THR A 128 -21.59 -5.40 -9.48
C THR A 128 -22.17 -6.77 -9.74
N SER A 129 -22.97 -7.27 -8.79
CA SER A 129 -23.65 -8.53 -8.90
C SER A 129 -24.65 -8.43 -10.05
N LEU A 130 -24.19 -8.71 -11.26
CA LEU A 130 -24.96 -9.56 -12.16
C LEU A 130 -25.40 -10.79 -11.36
N PRO A 131 -26.63 -11.33 -11.56
CA PRO A 131 -27.13 -12.44 -10.77
C PRO A 131 -26.05 -13.50 -10.70
N VAL A 132 -25.55 -13.69 -9.47
CA VAL A 132 -24.44 -14.58 -9.15
C VAL A 132 -24.92 -15.96 -9.57
N ARG A 133 -24.49 -16.40 -10.76
CA ARG A 133 -24.33 -17.83 -10.99
C ARG A 133 -23.10 -18.22 -10.18
N ASP A 134 -23.39 -18.65 -8.96
CA ASP A 134 -22.55 -19.35 -8.00
C ASP A 134 -21.04 -19.24 -8.27
N VAL A 135 -20.41 -18.21 -7.69
CA VAL A 135 -19.00 -18.35 -7.31
C VAL A 135 -18.99 -19.32 -6.13
N PRO A 136 -18.33 -20.48 -6.23
CA PRO A 136 -18.28 -21.39 -5.10
C PRO A 136 -17.50 -20.70 -3.99
N THR A 137 -18.14 -20.63 -2.82
CA THR A 137 -17.51 -20.56 -1.50
C THR A 137 -16.18 -21.31 -1.53
N VAL A 138 -15.13 -20.80 -0.88
CA VAL A 138 -13.91 -21.56 -0.63
C VAL A 138 -14.29 -22.76 0.26
N ILE A 139 -14.76 -23.83 -0.37
CA ILE A 139 -15.02 -25.12 0.25
C ILE A 139 -13.64 -25.70 0.56
N PRO A 140 -13.40 -26.33 1.72
CA PRO A 140 -12.28 -27.25 1.83
C PRO A 140 -12.26 -28.15 0.60
N VAL A 141 -11.14 -28.15 -0.13
CA VAL A 141 -11.00 -28.72 -1.47
C VAL A 141 -11.28 -30.22 -1.39
N THR A 142 -12.55 -30.60 -1.52
CA THR A 142 -12.90 -31.95 -1.89
C THR A 142 -12.45 -32.10 -3.35
N PRO A 143 -11.74 -33.18 -3.70
CA PRO A 143 -11.25 -33.37 -5.06
C PRO A 143 -12.45 -33.39 -6.01
N VAL A 144 -12.65 -32.30 -6.74
CA VAL A 144 -13.69 -32.21 -7.77
C VAL A 144 -13.18 -32.99 -8.99
N PRO A 145 -13.87 -34.05 -9.45
CA PRO A 145 -13.53 -34.72 -10.69
C PRO A 145 -13.83 -33.80 -11.88
N VAL A 146 -12.83 -33.04 -12.34
CA VAL A 146 -12.93 -32.25 -13.58
C VAL A 146 -12.76 -33.19 -14.77
N LYS A 147 -13.85 -33.85 -15.16
CA LYS A 147 -13.84 -34.93 -16.15
C LYS A 147 -13.60 -34.51 -17.61
N HIS A 148 -13.17 -33.27 -17.91
CA HIS A 148 -13.29 -32.80 -19.30
C HIS A 148 -12.37 -31.69 -19.84
N SER A 149 -11.13 -31.51 -19.40
CA SER A 149 -10.29 -30.52 -20.12
C SER A 149 -8.83 -30.82 -20.39
N GLU A 150 -8.18 -31.81 -19.79
CA GLU A 150 -6.78 -32.08 -20.13
C GLU A 150 -6.53 -33.59 -20.10
N LYS A 151 -6.21 -34.21 -21.25
CA LYS A 151 -5.77 -35.62 -21.38
C LYS A 151 -4.39 -35.87 -20.72
N PHE A 152 -4.04 -35.09 -19.71
CA PHE A 152 -2.73 -35.07 -19.07
C PHE A 152 -2.39 -36.44 -18.45
N CYS A 153 -3.36 -37.09 -17.79
CA CYS A 153 -3.16 -38.38 -17.13
C CYS A 153 -3.32 -39.61 -18.04
N THR A 154 -3.68 -39.44 -19.32
CA THR A 154 -3.77 -40.56 -20.26
C THR A 154 -2.39 -41.18 -20.48
N GLY A 155 -2.24 -42.46 -20.13
CA GLY A 155 -0.95 -43.18 -20.21
C GLY A 155 0.08 -42.79 -19.15
N LYS A 156 -0.29 -42.03 -18.11
CA LYS A 156 0.56 -41.76 -16.94
C LYS A 156 0.20 -42.69 -15.79
N ALA A 157 1.17 -43.01 -14.94
CA ALA A 157 0.94 -43.72 -13.69
C ALA A 157 0.08 -42.89 -12.73
N ASP A 158 -0.68 -43.57 -11.86
CA ASP A 158 -1.43 -42.91 -10.80
C ASP A 158 -0.50 -42.15 -9.84
N GLY A 159 -0.96 -41.03 -9.30
CA GLY A 159 -0.21 -40.19 -8.38
C GLY A 159 -0.14 -38.72 -8.80
N GLU A 160 0.74 -37.96 -8.16
CA GLU A 160 0.87 -36.52 -8.39
C GLU A 160 1.98 -36.18 -9.37
N HIS A 161 1.63 -35.36 -10.35
CA HIS A 161 2.46 -35.00 -11.49
C HIS A 161 2.46 -33.49 -11.69
N SER A 162 3.60 -32.95 -12.10
CA SER A 162 3.73 -31.56 -12.52
C SER A 162 3.79 -31.46 -14.04
N ALA A 163 3.28 -30.35 -14.60
CA ALA A 163 3.54 -29.94 -15.98
C ALA A 163 4.61 -28.83 -16.02
N GLY A 164 5.68 -28.99 -15.24
CA GLY A 164 6.72 -27.98 -15.06
C GLY A 164 6.45 -27.04 -13.89
N CYS A 165 7.01 -25.83 -13.95
CA CYS A 165 6.92 -24.84 -12.88
C CYS A 165 5.57 -24.10 -12.89
N ASN A 166 4.56 -24.70 -12.28
CA ASN A 166 3.22 -24.12 -12.16
C ASN A 166 2.78 -24.01 -10.71
N ASN A 167 1.84 -23.12 -10.44
CA ASN A 167 1.14 -23.00 -9.17
C ASN A 167 0.02 -24.05 -9.01
N PHE A 168 0.07 -25.14 -9.80
CA PHE A 168 -0.88 -26.24 -9.75
C PHE A 168 -0.16 -27.55 -10.08
N TYR A 169 -0.77 -28.66 -9.69
CA TYR A 169 -0.34 -30.02 -9.99
C TYR A 169 -1.52 -30.87 -10.45
N TYR A 170 -1.22 -32.00 -11.06
CA TYR A 170 -2.22 -32.97 -11.49
C TYR A 170 -2.14 -34.19 -10.59
N SER A 171 -3.25 -34.53 -9.96
CA SER A 171 -3.45 -35.88 -9.41
C SER A 171 -4.05 -36.74 -10.52
N CYS A 172 -3.39 -37.86 -10.81
CA CYS A 172 -3.85 -38.85 -11.77
C CYS A 172 -4.41 -40.06 -11.03
N GLN A 173 -5.62 -40.49 -11.40
CA GLN A 173 -6.22 -41.73 -10.91
C GLN A 173 -6.99 -42.40 -12.05
N ASN A 174 -6.63 -43.62 -12.43
CA ASN A 174 -7.29 -44.38 -13.50
C ASN A 174 -7.44 -43.56 -14.80
N GLU A 175 -6.36 -42.91 -15.23
CA GLU A 175 -6.29 -42.00 -16.40
C GLU A 175 -7.10 -40.70 -16.30
N TYR A 176 -7.79 -40.46 -15.19
CA TYR A 176 -8.49 -39.20 -14.94
C TYR A 176 -7.55 -38.12 -14.43
N THR A 177 -7.68 -36.93 -14.99
CA THR A 177 -6.90 -35.74 -14.63
C THR A 177 -7.64 -34.89 -13.61
N TYR A 178 -7.04 -34.70 -12.44
CA TYR A 178 -7.52 -33.79 -11.40
C TYR A 178 -6.51 -32.66 -11.21
N LYS A 179 -6.87 -31.44 -11.61
CA LYS A 179 -6.01 -30.27 -11.49
C LYS A 179 -6.20 -29.61 -10.13
N MET A 180 -5.15 -29.57 -9.32
CA MET A 180 -5.13 -29.05 -7.96
C MET A 180 -4.27 -27.78 -7.92
N ALA A 181 -4.81 -26.67 -7.43
CA ALA A 181 -4.04 -25.44 -7.23
C ALA A 181 -3.26 -25.48 -5.92
N CYS A 182 -2.04 -24.95 -5.94
CA CYS A 182 -1.27 -24.66 -4.74
C CYS A 182 -1.84 -23.44 -3.98
N PRO A 183 -1.58 -23.32 -2.67
CA PRO A 183 -1.88 -22.12 -1.90
C PRO A 183 -1.25 -20.87 -2.52
N ALA A 184 -1.82 -19.70 -2.24
CA ALA A 184 -1.46 -18.45 -2.90
C ALA A 184 0.06 -18.17 -2.88
N GLY A 185 0.63 -17.96 -4.06
CA GLY A 185 2.06 -17.66 -4.25
C GLY A 185 3.00 -18.87 -4.29
N LEU A 186 2.51 -20.10 -4.05
CA LEU A 186 3.33 -21.31 -4.07
C LEU A 186 3.27 -22.04 -5.42
N PHE A 187 4.33 -22.78 -5.70
CA PHE A 187 4.53 -23.60 -6.89
C PHE A 187 4.67 -25.07 -6.50
N TYR A 188 4.22 -25.99 -7.33
CA TYR A 188 4.30 -27.40 -6.99
C TYR A 188 5.72 -27.94 -7.21
N ASP A 189 6.31 -28.43 -6.12
CA ASP A 189 7.56 -29.16 -6.14
C ASP A 189 7.28 -30.66 -6.33
N ALA A 190 7.56 -31.16 -7.53
CA ALA A 190 7.39 -32.57 -7.85
C ALA A 190 8.39 -33.49 -7.13
N SER A 191 9.53 -32.96 -6.68
CA SER A 191 10.55 -33.70 -5.94
C SER A 191 10.12 -33.93 -4.50
N ASN A 192 9.57 -32.90 -3.86
CA ASN A 192 9.11 -32.94 -2.48
C ASN A 192 7.60 -33.20 -2.31
N LYS A 193 6.88 -33.40 -3.42
CA LYS A 193 5.42 -33.66 -3.48
C LYS A 193 4.61 -32.65 -2.64
N ARG A 194 4.99 -31.38 -2.71
CA ARG A 194 4.38 -30.29 -1.93
C ARG A 194 4.45 -28.97 -2.66
N CYS A 195 3.59 -28.05 -2.27
CA CYS A 195 3.70 -26.66 -2.73
C CYS A 195 4.80 -25.95 -1.93
N ASP A 196 5.73 -25.31 -2.63
CA ASP A 196 6.86 -24.57 -2.08
C ASP A 196 7.08 -23.25 -2.83
N MET A 197 7.96 -22.41 -2.32
CA MET A 197 8.38 -21.19 -2.99
C MET A 197 9.11 -21.52 -4.28
N ARG A 198 8.87 -20.72 -5.32
CA ARG A 198 9.50 -20.84 -6.64
C ARG A 198 11.02 -21.02 -6.56
N GLU A 199 11.67 -20.30 -5.65
CA GLU A 199 13.13 -20.27 -5.45
C GLU A 199 13.71 -21.57 -4.88
N ASN A 200 12.86 -22.40 -4.26
CA ASN A 200 13.26 -23.68 -3.68
C ASN A 200 13.09 -24.85 -4.67
N ILE A 201 12.49 -24.61 -5.84
CA ILE A 201 12.11 -25.66 -6.78
C ILE A 201 13.03 -25.65 -7.98
N VAL A 202 13.80 -26.73 -8.16
CA VAL A 202 14.77 -26.87 -9.27
C VAL A 202 14.11 -26.68 -10.65
N THR A 203 12.93 -27.27 -10.86
CA THR A 203 12.16 -27.15 -12.11
C THR A 203 11.71 -25.70 -12.40
N CYS A 204 11.72 -24.84 -11.38
CA CYS A 204 11.43 -23.42 -11.49
C CYS A 204 12.68 -22.53 -11.65
N GLY A 205 13.88 -23.13 -11.72
CA GLY A 205 15.15 -22.41 -11.69
C GLY A 205 15.61 -22.04 -10.27
N GLY A 206 15.01 -22.65 -9.25
CA GLY A 206 15.41 -22.50 -7.86
C GLY A 206 16.70 -23.25 -7.52
N ASN A 207 17.42 -22.77 -6.51
CA ASN A 207 18.62 -23.40 -5.97
C ASN A 207 18.31 -23.85 -4.53
N PRO A 208 17.74 -25.05 -4.33
CA PRO A 208 17.52 -25.57 -3.00
C PRO A 208 18.86 -25.69 -2.28
N THR A 209 18.98 -24.99 -1.15
CA THR A 209 20.14 -25.02 -0.25
C THR A 209 20.13 -26.24 0.65
#